data_AF-A0AAE6QHR7-F1
#
_entry.id   AF-A0AAE6QHR7-F1
#
_cell.length_a   1.000
_cell.length_b   1.000
_cell.length_c   1.000
_cell.angle_alpha   90.00
_cell.angle_beta   90.00
_cell.angle_gamma   90.00
#
_symmetry.space_group_name_H-M   'P 1'
#
loop_
_entity.id
_entity.type
_entity.pdbx_description
1 polymer ?
#
loop_
_entity_poly.entity_id
_entity_poly.type
_entity_poly.pdbx_seq_one_letter_code
_entity_poly.pdbx_strand_id
1 'polypeptide(L)' 'MYRIGETLSEELWESPQDDVLRRFGEELMRLSGICVHCGGEDDECQACNGTGIERD' A
#
# COMPACT_ATOMS: atom_id res chain seq x y z
N MET A 1 30.76 -5.60 -13.12
CA MET A 1 29.65 -5.22 -12.23
C MET A 1 29.06 -6.49 -11.66
N TYR A 2 29.16 -6.69 -10.35
CA TYR A 2 28.79 -7.94 -9.69
C TYR A 2 27.26 -8.03 -9.60
N ARG A 3 26.66 -8.88 -10.46
CA ARG A 3 25.22 -9.21 -10.53
C ARG A 3 24.61 -9.63 -9.17
N ILE A 4 25.45 -10.10 -8.24
CA ILE A 4 25.07 -10.51 -6.88
C ILE A 4 24.60 -9.32 -6.03
N GLY A 5 25.14 -8.11 -6.25
CA GLY A 5 24.77 -6.92 -5.48
C GLY A 5 23.37 -6.40 -5.79
N GLU A 6 22.92 -6.53 -7.04
CA GLU A 6 21.57 -6.13 -7.47
C GLU A 6 20.52 -7.13 -6.96
N THR A 7 20.79 -8.44 -7.02
CA THR A 7 19.85 -9.46 -6.50
C THR A 7 19.70 -9.40 -4.98
N LEU A 8 20.78 -9.16 -4.23
CA LEU A 8 20.70 -8.97 -2.77
C LEU A 8 20.00 -7.66 -2.39
N SER A 9 20.07 -6.62 -3.24
CA SER A 9 19.39 -5.35 -3.01
C SER A 9 17.86 -5.47 -3.13
N GLU A 10 17.38 -6.35 -3.99
CA GLU A 10 15.94 -6.57 -4.19
C GLU A 10 15.37 -7.56 -3.16
N GLU A 11 16.14 -8.57 -2.73
CA GLU A 11 15.68 -9.62 -1.81
C GLU A 11 15.84 -9.29 -0.31
N LEU A 12 16.74 -8.38 0.09
CA LEU A 12 17.00 -8.05 1.51
C LEU A 12 16.31 -6.76 2.01
N TRP A 13 15.59 -6.04 1.15
CA TRP A 13 15.02 -4.74 1.48
C TRP A 13 13.58 -4.78 1.98
N GLU A 14 13.03 -5.96 2.31
CA GLU A 14 11.82 -6.06 3.11
C GLU A 14 12.21 -6.10 4.59
N SER A 15 12.34 -4.91 5.17
CA SER A 15 12.54 -4.75 6.59
C SER A 15 11.25 -5.15 7.34
N PRO A 16 11.34 -5.72 8.54
CA PRO A 16 10.18 -5.83 9.43
C PRO A 16 9.48 -4.48 9.68
N GLN A 17 10.18 -3.36 9.45
CA GLN A 17 9.59 -2.02 9.50
C GLN A 17 8.61 -1.76 8.35
N ASP A 18 8.80 -2.37 7.19
CA ASP A 18 7.91 -2.19 6.03
C ASP A 18 6.55 -2.82 6.30
N ASP A 19 6.51 -3.96 6.97
CA ASP A 19 5.27 -4.57 7.45
C ASP A 19 4.54 -3.69 8.47
N VAL A 20 5.29 -3.02 9.36
CA VAL A 20 4.73 -2.08 10.33
C VAL A 20 4.17 -0.84 9.63
N LEU A 21 4.92 -0.26 8.69
CA LEU A 21 4.49 0.90 7.92
C LEU A 21 3.27 0.58 7.05
N ARG A 22 3.25 -0.60 6.43
CA ARG A 22 2.09 -1.08 5.65
C ARG A 22 0.84 -1.19 6.51
N ARG A 23 0.92 -1.88 7.66
CA ARG A 23 -0.23 -2.01 8.59
C ARG A 23 -0.69 -0.66 9.12
N PHE A 24 0.24 0.25 9.40
CA PHE A 24 -0.08 1.60 9.84
C PHE A 24 -0.80 2.39 8.73
N GLY A 25 -0.33 2.29 7.49
CA GLY A 25 -0.99 2.89 6.33
C GLY A 25 -2.40 2.34 6.10
N GLU A 26 -2.58 1.02 6.19
CA GLU A 26 -3.89 0.37 6.10
C GLU A 26 -4.87 0.89 7.18
N GLU A 27 -4.42 1.04 8.43
CA GLU A 27 -5.26 1.54 9.52
C GLU A 27 -5.60 3.03 9.36
N LEU A 28 -4.66 3.86 8.90
CA LEU A 28 -4.92 5.27 8.59
C LEU A 28 -5.98 5.42 7.49
N MET A 29 -5.89 4.61 6.43
CA MET A 29 -6.88 4.60 5.35
C MET A 29 -8.25 4.20 5.89
N ARG A 30 -8.32 3.13 6.68
CA ARG A 30 -9.57 2.68 7.35
C ARG A 30 -10.22 3.78 8.18
N LEU A 31 -9.44 4.45 9.04
CA LEU A 31 -9.94 5.54 9.89
C LEU A 31 -10.39 6.76 9.08
N SER A 32 -9.79 6.97 7.92
CA SER A 32 -10.12 8.08 7.02
C SER A 32 -11.29 7.77 6.09
N GLY A 33 -11.85 6.55 6.10
CA GLY A 33 -12.88 6.12 5.15
C GLY A 33 -12.35 5.89 3.73
N ILE A 34 -11.03 5.82 3.56
CA ILE A 34 -10.37 5.55 2.29
C ILE A 34 -10.26 4.03 2.11
N CYS A 35 -10.62 3.54 0.93
CA CYS A 35 -10.52 2.13 0.61
C CYS A 35 -9.04 1.72 0.47
N VAL A 36 -8.60 0.73 1.24
CA VAL A 36 -7.22 0.21 1.20
C VAL A 36 -6.86 -0.45 -0.14
N HIS A 37 -7.87 -0.83 -0.93
CA HIS A 37 -7.66 -1.53 -2.21
C HIS A 37 -7.46 -0.57 -3.38
N CYS A 38 -8.16 0.57 -3.41
CA CYS A 38 -8.03 1.56 -4.48
C CYS A 38 -7.42 2.89 -4.06
N GLY A 39 -7.14 3.09 -2.78
CA GLY A 39 -6.64 4.38 -2.28
C GLY A 39 -7.62 5.54 -2.42
N GLY A 40 -8.86 5.29 -2.85
CA GLY A 40 -9.83 6.34 -3.18
C GLY A 40 -9.67 6.93 -4.58
N GLU A 41 -8.89 6.30 -5.46
CA GLU A 41 -8.67 6.76 -6.85
C GLU A 41 -9.52 6.01 -7.90
N ASP A 42 -10.25 4.97 -7.49
CA ASP A 42 -11.08 4.13 -8.38
C ASP A 42 -12.53 4.08 -7.89
N ASP A 43 -13.39 4.81 -8.62
CA ASP A 43 -14.84 4.89 -8.41
C ASP A 43 -15.58 3.61 -8.78
N GLU A 44 -14.95 2.71 -9.54
CA GLU A 44 -15.51 1.41 -9.92
C GLU A 44 -14.92 0.27 -9.07
N CYS A 45 -14.14 0.60 -8.05
CA CYS A 45 -13.44 -0.36 -7.21
C CYS A 45 -14.44 -1.36 -6.61
N GLN A 46 -14.34 -2.63 -7.00
CA GLN A 46 -15.24 -3.69 -6.54
C GLN A 46 -15.14 -3.95 -5.03
N ALA A 47 -14.00 -3.62 -4.40
CA ALA A 47 -13.80 -3.86 -2.98
C ALA A 47 -14.57 -2.87 -2.09
N CYS A 48 -14.70 -1.61 -2.50
CA CYS A 48 -15.53 -0.62 -1.82
C CYS A 48 -16.81 -0.28 -2.59
N ASN A 49 -17.06 -0.89 -3.75
CA ASN A 49 -18.16 -0.59 -4.65
C ASN A 49 -18.29 0.91 -4.95
N GLY A 50 -17.15 1.58 -5.18
CA GLY A 50 -17.09 3.02 -5.44
C GLY A 50 -17.39 3.93 -4.25
N THR A 51 -17.56 3.41 -3.03
CA THR A 51 -17.89 4.23 -1.86
C THR A 51 -16.67 4.79 -1.13
N GLY A 52 -15.47 4.76 -1.75
CA GLY A 52 -14.29 5.37 -1.18
C GLY A 52 -14.44 6.89 -1.14
N ILE A 53 -13.92 7.55 -0.09
CA ILE A 53 -13.88 9.02 -0.05
C ILE A 53 -12.80 9.50 -1.04
N GLU A 54 -13.21 10.09 -2.17
CA GLU A 54 -12.34 10.89 -3.02
C GLU A 54 -11.81 12.09 -2.21
N ARG A 55 -10.51 12.39 -2.34
CA ARG A 55 -9.93 13.65 -1.86
C ARG A 55 -9.79 14.58 -3.05
N ASP A 56 -10.65 15.61 -3.10
CA ASP A 56 -10.53 16.78 -3.98
C ASP A 56 -9.17 17.50 -3.83
#